data_AF-A0A3D0UA24-F1
#
_entry.id   AF-A0A3D0UA24-F1
#
_cell.length_a   1.000
_cell.length_b   1.000
_cell.length_c   1.000
_cell.angle_alpha   90.00
_cell.angle_beta   90.00
_cell.angle_gamma   90.00
#
_symmetry.space_group_name_H-M   'P 1'
#
loop_
_entity.id
_entity.type
_entity.pdbx_description
1 polymer ?
#
loop_
_entity_poly.entity_id
_entity_poly.type
_entity_poly.pdbx_seq_one_letter_code
_entity_poly.pdbx_strand_id
1 'polypeptide(L)'
;GGLIALSTYLPNPEALDEAARSTNQSLEIHIAHGDYDDMVTEKAARSALTWLQEHQYQVDWSHYPMGHEVCVSEIRQIGQWINEWL
;
A
#
# COMPACT_ATOMS: atom_id res chain seq x y z
N GLY A 1 7.18 -11.83 -6.02
CA GLY A 1 5.75 -11.46 -6.14
C GLY A 1 5.55 -10.15 -5.41
N GLY A 2 4.51 -9.39 -5.72
CA GLY A 2 4.33 -8.04 -5.21
C GLY A 2 2.91 -7.77 -4.79
N LEU A 3 2.71 -6.80 -3.90
CA LEU A 3 1.41 -6.37 -3.42
C LEU A 3 1.19 -4.90 -3.76
N ILE A 4 0.08 -4.60 -4.43
CA ILE A 4 -0.37 -3.24 -4.63
C ILE A 4 -1.63 -3.04 -3.79
N ALA A 5 -1.62 -2.02 -2.94
CA ALA A 5 -2.70 -1.66 -2.03
C ALA A 5 -3.28 -0.30 -2.44
N LEU A 6 -4.48 -0.31 -3.01
CA LEU A 6 -5.18 0.89 -3.51
C LEU A 6 -6.27 1.30 -2.53
N SER A 7 -6.25 2.56 -2.08
CA SER A 7 -7.29 3.14 -1.21
C SER A 7 -7.73 2.21 -0.07
N THR A 8 -6.77 1.67 0.69
CA THR A 8 -7.02 0.65 1.71
C THR A 8 -6.20 0.88 2.98
N TYR A 9 -6.44 0.05 4.00
CA TYR A 9 -5.85 0.16 5.32
C TYR A 9 -5.63 -1.22 5.96
N LEU A 10 -4.91 -1.25 7.07
CA LEU A 10 -4.61 -2.46 7.84
C LEU A 10 -5.44 -2.48 9.14
N PRO A 11 -6.62 -3.14 9.17
CA PRO A 11 -7.54 -3.08 10.30
C PRO A 11 -7.05 -3.81 11.56
N ASN A 12 -6.35 -4.93 11.37
CA ASN A 12 -5.90 -5.78 12.49
C ASN A 12 -4.48 -6.30 12.22
N PRO A 13 -3.44 -5.46 12.40
CA PRO A 13 -2.05 -5.87 12.21
C PRO A 13 -1.64 -7.03 13.13
N GLU A 14 -2.20 -7.11 14.33
CA GLU A 14 -1.87 -8.14 15.32
C GLU A 14 -2.34 -9.55 14.91
N ALA A 15 -3.26 -9.65 13.95
CA ALA A 15 -3.69 -10.94 13.39
C ALA A 15 -2.64 -11.57 12.45
N LEU A 16 -1.63 -10.82 12.03
CA LEU A 16 -0.57 -11.33 11.17
C LEU A 16 0.43 -12.16 11.98
N ASP A 17 0.33 -13.48 11.85
CA ASP A 17 1.22 -14.40 12.54
C ASP A 17 2.68 -14.24 12.09
N GLU A 18 3.63 -14.49 12.99
CA GLU A 18 5.07 -14.31 12.73
C GLU A 18 5.59 -15.18 11.58
N ALA A 19 5.04 -16.37 11.39
CA ALA A 19 5.47 -17.28 10.33
C ALA A 19 5.05 -16.76 8.94
N ALA A 20 3.85 -16.21 8.82
CA ALA A 20 3.34 -15.56 7.62
C ALA A 20 4.11 -14.28 7.32
N ARG A 21 4.44 -13.48 8.35
CA ARG A 21 5.24 -12.26 8.18
C ARG A 21 6.64 -12.57 7.67
N SER A 22 7.35 -13.49 8.33
CA SER A 22 8.71 -13.89 7.91
C SER A 22 8.74 -14.49 6.50
N THR A 23 7.73 -15.27 6.12
CA THR A 23 7.62 -15.83 4.76
C THR A 23 7.45 -14.75 3.69
N ASN A 24 6.73 -13.66 4.01
CA ASN A 24 6.44 -12.57 3.07
C ASN A 24 7.33 -11.35 3.27
N GLN A 25 8.41 -11.45 4.04
CA GLN A 25 9.26 -10.30 4.40
C GLN A 25 9.89 -9.62 3.17
N SER A 26 10.17 -10.38 2.10
CA SER A 26 10.71 -9.88 0.84
C SER A 26 9.64 -9.46 -0.16
N LEU A 27 8.36 -9.47 0.22
CA LEU A 27 7.29 -8.97 -0.61
C LEU A 27 7.41 -7.44 -0.67
N GLU A 28 7.71 -6.92 -1.85
CA GLU A 28 7.64 -5.49 -2.09
C GLU A 28 6.15 -5.07 -2.14
N ILE A 29 5.86 -3.95 -1.48
CA ILE A 29 4.50 -3.44 -1.32
C ILE A 29 4.46 -2.04 -1.93
N HIS A 30 3.41 -1.72 -2.68
CA HIS A 30 3.14 -0.37 -3.14
C HIS A 30 1.78 0.07 -2.64
N ILE A 31 1.73 1.15 -1.85
CA ILE A 31 0.48 1.75 -1.39
C ILE A 31 0.20 3.00 -2.21
N ALA A 32 -1.00 3.06 -2.79
CA ALA A 32 -1.51 4.20 -3.54
C ALA A 32 -2.82 4.69 -2.90
N HIS A 33 -2.92 6.00 -2.63
CA HIS A 33 -4.05 6.56 -1.88
C HIS A 33 -4.50 7.94 -2.38
N GLY A 34 -5.79 8.24 -2.24
CA GLY A 34 -6.35 9.57 -2.53
C GLY A 34 -6.22 10.53 -1.34
N ASP A 35 -5.68 11.73 -1.56
CA ASP A 35 -5.54 12.78 -0.54
C ASP A 35 -6.90 13.24 0.02
N TYR A 36 -7.98 13.06 -0.75
CA TYR A 36 -9.34 13.46 -0.42
C TYR A 36 -10.28 12.27 -0.20
N ASP A 37 -9.74 11.06 0.02
CA ASP A 37 -10.52 9.86 0.30
C ASP A 37 -11.27 10.00 1.64
N ASP A 38 -12.59 10.08 1.55
CA ASP A 38 -13.51 10.23 2.68
C ASP A 38 -14.04 8.89 3.22
N MET A 39 -13.74 7.78 2.54
CA MET A 39 -14.14 6.42 2.91
C MET A 39 -13.05 5.71 3.70
N VAL A 40 -11.83 5.72 3.16
CA VAL A 40 -10.62 5.27 3.83
C VAL A 40 -9.73 6.49 4.01
N THR A 41 -9.76 7.09 5.20
CA THR A 41 -8.98 8.30 5.47
C THR A 41 -7.49 8.08 5.19
N GLU A 42 -6.81 9.09 4.65
CA GLU A 42 -5.35 9.08 4.45
C GLU A 42 -4.60 8.66 5.73
N LYS A 43 -5.10 9.08 6.90
CA LYS A 43 -4.55 8.67 8.20
C LYS A 43 -4.54 7.16 8.40
N ALA A 44 -5.60 6.44 8.00
CA ALA A 44 -5.68 4.99 8.15
C ALA A 44 -4.69 4.28 7.21
N ALA A 45 -4.57 4.76 5.97
CA ALA A 45 -3.57 4.26 5.02
C ALA A 45 -2.14 4.54 5.50
N ARG A 46 -1.86 5.73 6.03
CA ARG A 46 -0.58 6.08 6.65
C ARG A 46 -0.25 5.22 7.87
N SER A 47 -1.22 4.88 8.69
CA SER A 47 -0.99 3.93 9.80
C SER A 47 -0.54 2.56 9.30
N ALA A 48 -1.11 2.07 8.18
CA ALA A 48 -0.66 0.84 7.56
C ALA A 48 0.77 0.95 7.00
N LEU A 49 1.09 2.06 6.33
CA LEU A 49 2.45 2.36 5.85
C LEU A 49 3.47 2.34 7.00
N THR A 50 3.20 3.07 8.08
CA THR A 50 4.08 3.13 9.25
C THR A 50 4.28 1.75 9.85
N TRP A 51 3.20 0.98 10.03
CA TRP A 51 3.29 -0.36 10.60
C TRP A 51 4.16 -1.27 9.72
N LEU A 52 3.99 -1.25 8.40
CA LEU A 52 4.82 -2.03 7.47
C LEU A 52 6.30 -1.65 7.55
N GLN A 53 6.60 -0.35 7.61
CA GLN A 53 7.98 0.14 7.73
C GLN A 53 8.62 -0.27 9.07
N GLU A 54 7.88 -0.16 10.18
CA GLU A 54 8.34 -0.61 11.50
C GLU A 54 8.64 -2.12 11.54
N HIS A 55 7.92 -2.91 10.74
CA HIS A 55 8.13 -4.34 10.58
C HIS A 55 9.05 -4.71 9.40
N GLN A 56 9.83 -3.74 8.89
CA GLN A 56 10.88 -3.93 7.90
C GLN A 56 10.41 -4.47 6.54
N TYR A 57 9.15 -4.25 6.18
CA TYR A 57 8.70 -4.49 4.82
C TYR A 57 9.24 -3.42 3.87
N GLN A 58 9.54 -3.82 2.64
CA GLN A 58 9.82 -2.85 1.57
C GLN A 58 8.49 -2.31 1.06
N VAL A 59 8.25 -1.02 1.30
CA VAL A 59 6.99 -0.38 0.95
C VAL A 59 7.21 0.99 0.31
N ASP A 60 6.66 1.15 -0.89
CA ASP A 60 6.54 2.41 -1.60
C ASP A 60 5.19 3.06 -1.31
N TRP A 61 5.17 4.40 -1.32
CA TRP A 61 3.96 5.20 -1.11
C TRP A 61 3.78 6.18 -2.26
N SER A 62 2.58 6.21 -2.83
CA SER A 62 2.13 7.21 -3.78
C SER A 62 0.78 7.76 -3.36
N HIS A 63 0.56 9.04 -3.61
CA HIS A 63 -0.71 9.69 -3.30
C HIS A 63 -1.12 10.64 -4.41
N TYR A 64 -2.42 10.86 -4.51
CA TYR A 64 -3.01 11.59 -5.63
C TYR A 64 -4.09 12.56 -5.13
N PRO A 65 -4.23 13.74 -5.76
CA PRO A 65 -5.28 14.69 -5.43
C PRO A 65 -6.66 14.20 -5.96
N MET A 66 -7.17 13.11 -5.40
CA MET A 66 -8.41 12.41 -5.75
C MET A 66 -9.13 11.89 -4.49
N GLY A 67 -10.39 11.47 -4.63
CA GLY A 67 -11.19 10.88 -3.55
C GLY A 67 -11.01 9.35 -3.41
N HIS A 68 -12.09 8.66 -3.02
CA HIS A 68 -12.15 7.19 -3.03
C HIS A 68 -12.40 6.64 -4.45
N GLU A 69 -11.40 6.79 -5.32
CA GLU A 69 -11.49 6.46 -6.74
C GLU A 69 -10.12 6.07 -7.30
N VAL A 70 -10.07 5.68 -8.58
CA VAL A 70 -8.82 5.39 -9.29
C VAL A 70 -8.64 6.40 -10.42
N CYS A 71 -7.46 7.03 -10.51
CA CYS A 71 -7.17 8.05 -11.52
C CYS A 71 -6.17 7.60 -12.59
N VAL A 72 -6.09 8.34 -13.70
CA VAL A 72 -5.17 7.99 -14.81
C VAL A 72 -3.70 8.06 -14.40
N SER A 73 -3.32 9.00 -13.53
CA SER A 73 -1.94 9.06 -13.01
C SER A 73 -1.58 7.83 -12.20
N GLU A 74 -2.51 7.35 -11.36
CA GLU A 74 -2.33 6.14 -10.56
C GLU A 74 -2.20 4.90 -11.46
N ILE A 75 -3.09 4.74 -12.44
CA ILE A 75 -3.02 3.64 -13.41
C ILE A 75 -1.66 3.60 -14.12
N ARG A 76 -1.14 4.76 -14.53
CA ARG A 76 0.17 4.86 -15.19
C ARG A 76 1.31 4.46 -14.26
N GLN A 77 1.27 4.90 -13.00
CA GLN A 77 2.29 4.58 -12.01
C GLN A 77 2.29 3.09 -11.67
N ILE A 78 1.10 2.49 -11.46
CA ILE A 78 0.95 1.04 -11.28
C ILE A 78 1.50 0.28 -12.50
N GLY A 79 1.16 0.74 -13.71
CA GLY A 79 1.67 0.15 -14.94
C GLY A 79 3.19 0.20 -15.04
N GLN A 80 3.81 1.31 -14.64
CA GLN A 80 5.26 1.42 -14.58
C GLN A 80 5.84 0.44 -13.54
N TRP A 81 5.30 0.43 -12.33
CA TRP A 81 5.76 -0.44 -11.24
C TRP A 81 5.69 -1.92 -11.63
N ILE A 82 4.60 -2.37 -12.25
CA ILE A 82 4.48 -3.75 -12.74
C ILE A 82 5.53 -4.07 -13.81
N ASN A 83 5.84 -3.12 -14.71
CA ASN A 83 6.84 -3.33 -15.75
C ASN A 83 8.28 -3.38 -15.21
N GLU A 84 8.58 -2.73 -14.09
CA GLU A 84 9.90 -2.81 -13.45
C GLU A 84 10.21 -4.23 -12.90
N TRP A 85 9.19 -5.07 -12.81
CA TRP A 85 9.26 -6.43 -12.28
C TRP A 85 9.29 -7.52 -13.35
N LEU A 86 8.95 -7.18 -14.59
CA LEU A 86 8.95 -8.08 -15.75
C LEU A 86 10.32 -8.11 -16.42
#